data_AF-A0A6L5Z0S1-F1
#
_entry.id   AF-A0A6L5Z0S1-F1
#
_cell.length_a   1.000
_cell.length_b   1.000
_cell.length_c   1.000
_cell.angle_alpha   90.00
_cell.angle_beta   90.00
_cell.angle_gamma   90.00
#
_symmetry.space_group_name_H-M   'P 1'
#
loop_
_entity.id
_entity.type
_entity.pdbx_description
1 polymer ?
#
loop_
_entity_poly.entity_id
_entity_poly.type
_entity_poly.pdbx_seq_one_letter_code
_entity_poly.pdbx_strand_id
1 'polypeptide(L)'
;MQTRNKIFDDISQLMTNAMGVAQGAREEAETAVRGLMDRWLADRDLVTREEFDAVLAMAQKAREENAALQARIEALEARLAE
;
A
#
# COMPACT_ATOMS: atom_id res chain seq x y z
N MET A 1 56.39 21.21 16.13
CA MET A 1 55.58 20.35 15.23
C MET A 1 54.19 20.10 15.84
N GLN A 2 53.26 21.07 15.82
CA GLN A 2 51.94 20.89 16.49
C GLN A 2 50.72 21.54 15.79
N THR A 3 50.92 22.43 14.83
CA THR A 3 49.80 23.18 14.20
C THR A 3 49.10 22.41 13.08
N ARG A 4 49.75 21.42 12.46
CA ARG A 4 49.19 20.65 11.33
C ARG A 4 48.17 19.58 11.76
N ASN A 5 48.20 19.15 13.03
CA ASN A 5 47.24 18.16 13.56
C ASN A 5 45.89 18.77 13.92
N LYS A 6 45.84 20.02 14.39
CA LYS A 6 44.60 20.64 14.93
C LYS A 6 43.51 20.84 13.87
N ILE A 7 43.89 21.31 12.68
CA ILE A 7 42.95 21.55 11.56
C ILE A 7 42.37 20.22 11.05
N PHE A 8 43.18 19.15 11.00
CA PHE A 8 42.71 17.83 10.61
C PHE A 8 41.77 17.20 11.66
N ASP A 9 42.02 17.45 12.94
CA ASP A 9 41.18 16.98 14.05
C ASP A 9 39.82 17.69 14.04
N ASP A 10 39.81 19.01 13.88
CA ASP A 10 38.57 19.82 13.78
C ASP A 10 37.70 19.40 12.59
N ILE A 11 38.31 19.08 11.43
CA ILE A 11 37.60 18.56 10.25
C ILE A 11 37.04 17.16 10.51
N SER A 12 37.78 16.31 11.22
CA SER A 12 37.34 14.95 11.56
C SER A 12 36.16 14.99 12.54
N GLN A 13 36.20 15.93 13.50
CA GLN A 13 35.13 16.15 14.46
C GLN A 13 33.89 16.76 13.78
N LEU A 14 34.08 17.71 12.86
CA LEU A 14 33.00 18.23 12.01
C LEU A 14 32.38 17.15 11.13
N MET A 15 33.17 16.29 10.49
CA MET A 15 32.67 15.18 9.68
C MET A 15 31.89 14.16 10.51
N THR A 16 32.36 13.85 11.72
CA THR A 16 31.67 12.93 12.64
C THR A 16 30.33 13.51 13.12
N ASN A 17 30.33 14.79 13.50
CA ASN A 17 29.11 15.51 13.88
C ASN A 17 28.13 15.63 12.71
N ALA A 18 28.64 15.92 11.50
CA ALA A 18 27.85 16.02 10.28
C ALA A 18 27.24 14.67 9.86
N MET A 19 27.97 13.55 10.01
CA MET A 19 27.41 12.22 9.77
C MET A 19 26.29 11.90 10.76
N GLY A 20 26.42 12.25 12.05
CA GLY A 20 25.36 12.06 13.04
C GLY A 20 24.09 12.85 12.70
N VAL A 21 24.23 14.11 12.28
CA VAL A 21 23.10 14.96 11.84
C VAL A 21 22.48 14.45 10.54
N ALA A 22 23.30 14.02 9.56
CA ALA A 22 22.81 13.48 8.30
C ALA A 22 22.02 12.16 8.51
N GLN A 23 22.46 11.33 9.46
CA GLN A 23 21.77 10.09 9.80
C GLN A 23 20.43 10.34 10.51
N GLY A 24 20.38 11.29 11.46
CA GLY A 24 19.13 11.73 12.07
C GLY A 24 18.17 12.38 11.06
N ALA A 25 18.67 13.26 10.20
CA ALA A 25 17.88 13.88 9.14
C ALA A 25 17.33 12.85 8.15
N ARG A 26 18.06 11.77 7.87
CA ARG A 26 17.60 10.67 7.03
C ARG A 26 16.43 9.92 7.69
N GLU A 27 16.54 9.58 8.97
CA GLU A 27 15.46 8.90 9.70
C GLU A 27 14.19 9.75 9.79
N GLU A 28 14.34 11.06 10.04
CA GLU A 28 13.22 12.01 10.03
C GLU A 28 12.59 12.14 8.64
N ALA A 29 13.40 12.22 7.59
CA ALA A 29 12.92 12.26 6.22
C ALA A 29 12.17 10.98 5.83
N GLU A 30 12.69 9.80 6.22
CA GLU A 30 12.03 8.52 5.96
C GLU A 30 10.67 8.43 6.66
N THR A 31 10.60 8.89 7.92
CA THR A 31 9.35 8.95 8.69
C THR A 31 8.35 9.90 8.05
N ALA A 32 8.80 11.09 7.63
CA ALA A 32 7.95 12.07 6.96
C ALA A 32 7.41 11.55 5.62
N VAL A 33 8.27 10.91 4.81
CA VAL A 33 7.88 10.31 3.52
C VAL A 33 6.85 9.20 3.72
N ARG A 34 7.05 8.32 4.73
CA ARG A 34 6.10 7.24 5.03
C ARG A 34 4.74 7.81 5.44
N GLY A 35 4.71 8.81 6.32
CA GLY A 35 3.47 9.48 6.71
C GLY A 35 2.75 10.19 5.56
N LEU A 36 3.50 10.77 4.61
CA LEU A 36 2.93 11.36 3.39
C LEU A 36 2.34 10.29 2.47
N MET A 37 3.01 9.15 2.31
CA MET A 37 2.50 8.00 1.55
C MET A 37 1.22 7.45 2.16
N ASP A 38 1.17 7.27 3.48
CA ASP A 38 0.00 6.73 4.17
C ASP A 38 -1.22 7.65 4.01
N ARG A 39 -1.05 8.97 4.17
CA ARG A 39 -2.14 9.94 3.90
C ARG A 39 -2.55 9.94 2.45
N TRP A 40 -1.59 9.93 1.53
CA TRP A 40 -1.90 9.90 0.11
C TRP A 40 -2.69 8.65 -0.27
N LEU A 41 -2.33 7.48 0.25
CA LEU A 41 -3.07 6.22 0.04
C LEU A 41 -4.46 6.25 0.69
N ALA A 42 -4.59 6.85 1.87
CA ALA A 42 -5.88 7.01 2.55
C ALA A 42 -6.83 7.97 1.80
N ASP A 43 -6.28 9.01 1.16
CA ASP A 43 -7.01 9.96 0.32
C ASP A 43 -7.37 9.36 -1.05
N ARG A 44 -6.73 8.25 -1.44
CA ARG A 44 -7.17 7.48 -2.60
C ARG A 44 -8.33 6.59 -2.15
N ASP A 45 -9.42 6.66 -2.88
CA ASP A 45 -10.63 5.85 -2.70
C ASP A 45 -10.36 4.37 -3.09
N LEU A 46 -9.44 3.73 -2.37
CA LEU A 46 -8.96 2.38 -2.61
C LEU A 46 -9.87 1.39 -1.88
N VAL A 47 -10.29 0.37 -2.61
CA VAL A 47 -11.06 -0.73 -2.04
C VAL A 47 -10.14 -1.51 -1.11
N THR A 48 -10.57 -1.70 0.14
CA THR A 48 -9.83 -2.51 1.10
C THR A 48 -9.83 -3.97 0.66
N ARG A 49 -8.87 -4.75 1.16
CA ARG A 49 -8.80 -6.17 0.82
C ARG A 49 -10.08 -6.92 1.25
N GLU A 50 -10.62 -6.56 2.41
CA GLU A 50 -11.84 -7.17 2.96
C GLU A 50 -13.08 -6.86 2.09
N GLU A 51 -13.26 -5.59 1.69
CA GLU A 51 -14.34 -5.20 0.78
C GLU A 51 -14.23 -5.90 -0.57
N PHE A 52 -13.01 -6.02 -1.10
CA PHE A 52 -12.76 -6.74 -2.34
C PHE A 52 -13.16 -8.22 -2.22
N ASP A 53 -12.71 -8.89 -1.17
CA ASP A 53 -13.00 -10.31 -0.96
C ASP A 53 -14.51 -10.53 -0.73
N ALA A 54 -15.19 -9.61 -0.04
CA ALA A 54 -16.65 -9.65 0.15
C ALA A 54 -17.42 -9.52 -1.18
N VAL A 55 -17.04 -8.56 -2.02
CA VAL A 55 -17.68 -8.35 -3.34
C VAL A 55 -17.36 -9.52 -4.28
N LEU A 56 -16.16 -10.09 -4.22
CA LEU A 56 -15.79 -11.26 -4.99
C LEU A 56 -16.68 -12.46 -4.64
N ALA A 57 -16.87 -12.74 -3.35
CA ALA A 57 -17.75 -13.82 -2.89
C ALA A 57 -19.21 -13.59 -3.31
N MET A 58 -19.70 -12.35 -3.19
CA MET A 58 -21.05 -11.99 -3.66
C MET A 58 -21.20 -12.20 -5.16
N ALA A 59 -20.21 -11.78 -5.97
CA ALA A 59 -20.23 -11.93 -7.41
C ALA A 59 -20.21 -13.41 -7.83
N GLN A 60 -19.41 -14.25 -7.16
CA GLN A 60 -19.39 -15.69 -7.40
C GLN A 60 -20.76 -16.31 -7.15
N LYS A 61 -21.32 -16.07 -5.97
CA LYS A 61 -22.66 -16.56 -5.60
C LYS A 61 -23.74 -16.11 -6.59
N ALA A 62 -23.73 -14.84 -6.99
CA ALA A 62 -24.67 -14.32 -7.96
C ALA A 62 -24.56 -15.01 -9.34
N ARG A 63 -23.36 -15.40 -9.77
CA ARG A 63 -23.18 -16.14 -11.04
C ARG A 63 -23.71 -17.57 -10.94
N GLU A 64 -23.48 -18.23 -9.81
CA GLU A 64 -24.02 -19.57 -9.55
C GLU A 64 -25.55 -19.57 -9.53
N GLU A 65 -26.15 -18.62 -8.81
CA GLU A 65 -27.60 -18.47 -8.73
C GLU A 65 -28.21 -18.11 -10.09
N ASN A 66 -27.56 -17.24 -10.87
CA ASN A 66 -28.00 -16.92 -12.23
C ASN A 66 -27.99 -18.16 -13.14
N ALA A 67 -26.94 -18.98 -13.10
CA ALA A 67 -26.88 -20.21 -13.89
C ALA A 67 -28.01 -21.18 -13.51
N ALA A 68 -28.29 -21.32 -12.21
CA ALA A 68 -29.38 -22.16 -11.73
C ALA A 68 -30.77 -21.62 -12.15
N LEU A 69 -30.98 -20.31 -12.08
CA LEU A 69 -32.21 -19.67 -12.54
C LEU A 69 -32.40 -19.83 -14.05
N GLN A 70 -31.33 -19.65 -14.83
CA GLN A 70 -31.37 -19.81 -16.28
C GLN A 70 -31.76 -21.24 -16.67
N ALA A 71 -31.16 -22.25 -16.05
CA ALA A 71 -31.56 -23.66 -16.27
C ALA A 71 -33.03 -23.92 -15.90
N ARG A 72 -33.54 -23.29 -14.84
CA ARG A 72 -34.97 -23.40 -14.48
C ARG A 72 -35.88 -22.72 -15.50
N ILE A 73 -35.49 -21.57 -16.02
CA ILE A 73 -36.24 -20.86 -17.05
C ILE A 73 -36.30 -21.71 -18.32
N GLU A 74 -35.17 -22.23 -18.79
CA GLU A 74 -35.11 -23.09 -19.98
C GLU A 74 -36.01 -24.33 -19.83
N ALA A 75 -36.00 -24.98 -18.66
CA ALA A 75 -36.88 -26.12 -18.40
C ALA A 75 -38.37 -25.75 -18.41
N LEU A 76 -38.73 -24.57 -17.91
CA LEU A 76 -40.12 -24.09 -17.94
C LEU A 76 -40.55 -23.69 -19.35
N GLU A 77 -39.68 -23.02 -20.10
CA GLU A 77 -39.94 -22.65 -21.49
C GLU A 77 -40.13 -23.88 -22.38
N ALA A 78 -39.29 -24.91 -22.21
CA ALA A 78 -39.45 -26.18 -22.92
C ALA A 78 -40.80 -26.85 -22.64
N ARG A 79 -41.27 -26.83 -21.38
CA ARG A 79 -42.58 -27.38 -20.98
C ARG A 79 -43.78 -26.60 -21.52
N LEU A 80 -43.60 -25.31 -21.81
CA LEU A 80 -44.65 -24.46 -22.40
C LEU A 80 -44.69 -24.55 -23.93
N ALA A 81 -43.62 -25.06 -24.55
CA ALA A 81 -43.50 -25.23 -25.98
C ALA A 81 -44.05 -26.60 -26.48
N GLU A 82 -44.27 -27.56 -25.58
CA GLU A 82 -45.08 -28.78 -25.80
C GLU A 82 -46.58 -28.49 -25.66
#